data_AF-A0A453N2Q9-F1
#
_entry.id   AF-A0A453N2Q9-F1
#
_cell.length_a   1.000
_cell.length_b   1.000
_cell.length_c   1.000
_cell.angle_alpha   90.00
_cell.angle_beta   90.00
_cell.angle_gamma   90.00
#
_symmetry.space_group_name_H-M   'P 1'
#
loop_
_entity.id
_entity.type
_entity.pdbx_description
1 polymer ?
#
loop_
_entity_poly.entity_id
_entity_poly.type
_entity_poly.pdbx_seq_one_letter_code
_entity_poly.pdbx_strand_id
1 'polypeptide(L)'
;MALIVITFAGAMTSFLVATTGIVQNDLKRAIVYSTCSQLGYMIFDCGISNYSVNAFHLMNHAFFKALLFLSAGSVIHAMSDEQDMRKMGGLPPPFL
;
A
#
# COMPACT_ATOMS: atom_id res chain seq x y z
N MET A 1 -15.41 -22.41 11.35
CA MET A 1 -14.39 -22.86 10.39
C MET A 1 -14.06 -21.80 9.35
N ALA A 2 -15.05 -21.21 8.66
CA ALA A 2 -14.80 -20.17 7.66
C ALA A 2 -13.97 -18.97 8.16
N LEU A 3 -14.32 -18.40 9.32
CA LEU A 3 -13.61 -17.24 9.91
C LEU A 3 -12.12 -17.52 10.18
N ILE A 4 -11.78 -18.71 10.69
CA ILE A 4 -10.39 -19.12 10.95
C ILE A 4 -9.59 -19.17 9.64
N VAL A 5 -10.19 -19.73 8.58
CA VAL A 5 -9.57 -19.77 7.24
C VAL A 5 -9.31 -18.36 6.73
N ILE A 6 -10.28 -17.44 6.89
CA ILE A 6 -10.15 -16.03 6.49
C ILE A 6 -9.01 -15.34 7.27
N THR A 7 -8.93 -15.55 8.59
CA THR A 7 -7.85 -15.01 9.43
C THR A 7 -6.48 -15.46 8.94
N PHE A 8 -6.28 -16.77 8.75
CA PHE A 8 -4.99 -17.31 8.29
C PHE A 8 -4.66 -16.88 6.87
N ALA A 9 -5.62 -16.88 5.95
CA ALA A 9 -5.41 -16.42 4.58
C ALA A 9 -5.04 -14.93 4.51
N GLY A 10 -5.73 -14.08 5.28
CA GLY A 10 -5.44 -12.64 5.37
C GLY A 10 -4.06 -12.36 5.96
N ALA A 11 -3.71 -13.04 7.05
CA ALA A 11 -2.40 -12.91 7.71
C ALA A 11 -1.25 -13.36 6.81
N MET A 12 -1.39 -14.50 6.13
CA MET A 12 -0.37 -15.01 5.22
C MET A 12 -0.20 -14.07 4.02
N THR A 13 -1.31 -13.59 3.45
CA THR A 13 -1.28 -12.64 2.32
C THR A 13 -0.60 -11.34 2.71
N SER A 14 -0.96 -10.75 3.85
CA SER A 14 -0.38 -9.47 4.28
C SER A 14 1.13 -9.58 4.50
N PHE A 15 1.60 -10.68 5.09
CA PHE A 15 3.02 -10.93 5.32
C PHE A 15 3.81 -11.15 4.02
N LEU A 16 3.33 -12.01 3.12
CA LEU A 16 4.00 -12.31 1.85
C LEU A 16 4.05 -11.08 0.92
N VAL A 17 2.97 -10.31 0.86
CA VAL A 17 2.93 -9.10 0.03
C VAL A 17 3.81 -7.99 0.62
N ALA A 18 3.81 -7.82 1.95
CA ALA A 18 4.67 -6.82 2.59
C ALA A 18 6.15 -7.11 2.36
N THR A 19 6.57 -8.37 2.52
CA THR A 19 7.97 -8.79 2.32
C THR A 19 8.42 -8.63 0.87
N THR A 20 7.58 -9.01 -0.10
CA THR A 20 7.85 -8.79 -1.53
C THR A 20 7.77 -7.31 -1.95
N GLY A 21 7.07 -6.48 -1.18
CA GLY A 21 6.99 -5.03 -1.39
C GLY A 21 8.29 -4.29 -1.10
N ILE A 22 9.12 -4.77 -0.16
CA ILE A 22 10.38 -4.13 0.24
C ILE A 22 11.39 -4.09 -0.90
N VAL A 23 11.35 -5.05 -1.81
CA VAL A 23 12.30 -5.19 -2.92
C VAL A 23 11.85 -4.46 -4.20
N GLN A 24 10.73 -3.73 -4.16
CA GLN A 24 10.23 -3.00 -5.32
C GLN A 24 11.03 -1.71 -5.51
N ASN A 25 11.61 -1.53 -6.69
CA ASN A 25 12.37 -0.32 -7.04
C ASN A 25 11.52 0.77 -7.69
N ASP A 26 10.36 0.42 -8.23
CA ASP A 26 9.44 1.39 -8.84
C ASP A 26 8.50 2.00 -7.79
N LEU A 27 8.40 3.33 -7.75
CA LEU A 27 7.58 4.05 -6.76
C LEU A 27 6.11 3.61 -6.79
N LYS A 28 5.51 3.56 -7.98
CA LYS A 28 4.10 3.16 -8.13
C LYS A 28 3.89 1.70 -7.69
N ARG A 29 4.84 0.80 -7.98
CA ARG A 29 4.72 -0.61 -7.54
C ARG A 29 4.83 -0.72 -6.03
N ALA A 30 5.77 -0.03 -5.39
CA ALA A 30 5.87 -0.02 -3.93
C ALA A 30 4.54 0.42 -3.26
N ILE A 31 3.84 1.41 -3.83
CA ILE A 31 2.53 1.85 -3.33
C ILE A 31 1.44 0.78 -3.55
N VAL A 32 1.46 0.06 -4.68
CA VAL A 32 0.54 -1.05 -4.95
C VAL A 32 0.76 -2.21 -3.96
N TYR A 33 2.01 -2.62 -3.72
CA TYR A 33 2.31 -3.71 -2.77
C TYR A 33 1.92 -3.34 -1.35
N SER A 34 2.17 -2.10 -0.91
CA SER A 34 1.70 -1.62 0.39
C SER A 34 0.17 -1.50 0.49
N THR A 35 -0.57 -1.52 -0.63
CA THR A 35 -2.05 -1.55 -0.65
C THR A 35 -2.55 -2.99 -0.54
N CYS A 36 -1.95 -3.92 -1.30
CA CYS A 36 -2.30 -5.33 -1.20
C CYS A 36 -2.02 -5.91 0.20
N SER A 37 -0.92 -5.51 0.86
CA SER A 37 -0.64 -5.98 2.23
C SER A 37 -1.64 -5.44 3.24
N GLN A 38 -2.05 -4.17 3.10
CA GLN A 38 -3.05 -3.54 3.99
C GLN A 38 -4.45 -4.13 3.80
N LEU A 39 -4.84 -4.44 2.56
CA LEU A 39 -6.07 -5.18 2.29
C LEU A 39 -6.02 -6.61 2.88
N GLY A 40 -4.88 -7.29 2.81
CA GLY A 40 -4.68 -8.57 3.50
C GLY A 40 -4.88 -8.45 5.02
N TYR A 41 -4.39 -7.37 5.63
CA TYR A 41 -4.60 -7.08 7.05
C TYR A 41 -6.08 -6.82 7.39
N MET A 42 -6.82 -6.13 6.51
CA MET A 42 -8.26 -5.92 6.64
C MET A 42 -9.06 -7.22 6.53
N ILE A 43 -8.64 -8.14 5.66
CA ILE A 43 -9.24 -9.48 5.56
C ILE A 43 -8.96 -10.28 6.84
N PHE A 44 -7.76 -10.18 7.40
CA PHE A 44 -7.44 -10.76 8.72
C PHE A 44 -8.38 -10.22 9.82
N ASP A 45 -8.62 -8.91 9.85
CA ASP A 45 -9.48 -8.25 10.84
C ASP A 45 -10.96 -8.69 10.72
N CYS A 46 -11.44 -8.88 9.48
CA CYS A 46 -12.72 -9.55 9.21
C CYS A 46 -12.76 -10.98 9.75
N GLY A 47 -11.67 -11.74 9.66
CA GLY A 47 -11.58 -13.11 10.15
C GLY A 47 -11.73 -13.22 11.67
N ILE A 48 -11.22 -12.24 12.42
CA ILE A 48 -11.43 -12.15 13.88
C ILE A 48 -12.76 -11.46 14.25
N SER A 49 -13.64 -11.24 13.28
CA SER A 49 -14.99 -10.65 13.42
C SER A 49 -15.05 -9.20 13.92
N ASN A 50 -13.99 -8.42 13.70
CA ASN A 50 -13.91 -7.03 14.14
C ASN A 50 -14.33 -6.05 13.03
N TYR A 51 -15.59 -6.15 12.59
CA TYR A 51 -16.06 -5.48 11.38
C TYR A 51 -16.10 -3.95 11.48
N SER A 52 -16.37 -3.39 12.66
CA SER A 52 -16.42 -1.93 12.87
C SER A 52 -15.02 -1.30 12.74
N VAL A 53 -14.00 -1.93 13.33
CA VAL A 53 -12.61 -1.51 13.20
C VAL A 53 -12.14 -1.66 11.77
N ASN A 54 -12.48 -2.78 11.11
CA ASN A 54 -12.15 -2.98 9.71
C ASN A 54 -12.75 -1.91 8.79
N ALA A 55 -14.03 -1.57 8.96
CA ALA A 55 -14.68 -0.52 8.17
C ALA A 55 -14.02 0.85 8.37
N PHE A 56 -13.67 1.19 9.61
CA PHE A 56 -12.92 2.41 9.92
C PHE A 56 -11.52 2.41 9.30
N HIS A 57 -10.80 1.29 9.38
CA HIS A 57 -9.48 1.15 8.76
C HIS A 57 -9.57 1.26 7.23
N LEU A 58 -10.52 0.59 6.59
CA LEU A 58 -10.74 0.63 5.15
C LEU A 58 -10.98 2.05 4.64
N MET A 59 -11.81 2.83 5.35
CA MET A 59 -12.09 4.21 4.99
C MET A 59 -10.84 5.09 5.06
N ASN A 60 -10.11 5.05 6.18
CA ASN A 60 -8.86 5.79 6.33
C ASN A 60 -7.82 5.38 5.29
N HIS A 61 -7.67 4.08 5.07
CA HIS A 61 -6.78 3.54 4.06
C HIS A 61 -7.12 4.06 2.66
N ALA A 62 -8.39 4.08 2.26
CA ALA A 62 -8.80 4.59 0.97
C ALA A 62 -8.39 6.07 0.78
N PHE A 63 -8.59 6.92 1.80
CA PHE A 63 -8.13 8.31 1.76
C PHE A 63 -6.62 8.43 1.66
N PHE A 64 -5.87 7.77 2.54
CA PHE A 64 -4.40 7.86 2.54
C PHE A 64 -3.77 7.28 1.26
N LYS A 65 -4.29 6.17 0.73
CA LYS A 65 -3.80 5.62 -0.54
C LYS A 65 -4.16 6.50 -1.72
N ALA A 66 -5.36 7.08 -1.78
CA ALA A 66 -5.72 8.00 -2.84
C ALA A 66 -4.77 9.21 -2.87
N LEU A 67 -4.45 9.77 -1.69
CA LEU A 67 -3.47 10.83 -1.55
C LEU A 67 -2.07 10.38 -2.00
N LEU A 68 -1.58 9.22 -1.54
CA LEU A 68 -0.27 8.69 -1.93
C LEU A 68 -0.15 8.44 -3.44
N PHE A 69 -1.20 7.90 -4.08
CA PHE A 69 -1.21 7.69 -5.53
C PHE A 69 -1.19 9.00 -6.30
N LEU A 70 -1.92 10.01 -5.85
CA LEU A 70 -1.93 11.33 -6.47
C LEU A 70 -0.59 12.05 -6.30
N SER A 71 -0.02 12.04 -5.09
CA SER A 71 1.30 12.62 -4.80
C SER A 71 2.40 11.93 -5.58
N ALA A 72 2.41 10.60 -5.65
CA ALA A 72 3.38 9.86 -6.46
C ALA A 72 3.23 10.16 -7.95
N GLY A 73 2.00 10.31 -8.45
CA GLY A 73 1.74 10.75 -9.82
C GLY A 73 2.33 12.12 -10.13
N SER A 74 2.17 13.08 -9.20
CA SER A 74 2.77 14.41 -9.31
C SER A 74 4.31 14.35 -9.34
N VAL A 75 4.93 13.54 -8.46
CA VAL A 75 6.38 13.36 -8.41
C VAL A 75 6.92 12.72 -9.69
N ILE A 76 6.28 11.66 -10.19
CA ILE A 76 6.68 10.99 -11.44
C ILE A 76 6.60 11.98 -12.60
N HIS A 77 5.53 12.78 -12.67
CA HIS A 77 5.39 13.81 -13.71
C HIS A 77 6.49 14.88 -13.63
N ALA A 78 6.80 15.36 -12.42
CA ALA A 78 7.88 16.33 -12.20
C ALA A 78 9.26 15.78 -12.56
N MET A 79 9.46 14.48 -12.43
CA MET A 79 10.72 13.78 -12.75
C MET A 79 10.77 13.27 -14.19
N SER A 80 10.01 13.88 -15.11
CA SER A 80 10.00 13.50 -16.54
C SER A 80 9.66 12.03 -16.77
N ASP A 81 8.63 11.55 -16.08
CA ASP A 81 8.12 10.17 -16.12
C ASP A 81 9.09 9.08 -15.60
N GLU A 82 10.16 9.46 -14.89
CA GLU A 82 10.99 8.51 -14.15
C GLU A 82 10.21 7.88 -13.00
N GLN A 83 10.25 6.55 -12.92
CA GLN A 83 9.51 5.76 -11.91
C GLN A 83 10.42 5.00 -10.95
N ASP A 84 11.70 4.84 -11.29
CA ASP A 84 12.69 4.10 -10.49
C ASP A 84 13.20 4.98 -9.34
N MET A 85 12.90 4.57 -8.10
CA MET A 85 13.27 5.31 -6.88
C MET A 85 14.79 5.48 -6.73
N ARG A 86 15.60 4.61 -7.33
CA ARG A 86 17.07 4.71 -7.30
C ARG A 86 17.58 5.90 -8.11
N LYS A 87 16.80 6.37 -9.07
CA LYS A 87 17.08 7.54 -9.92
C LYS A 87 16.39 8.82 -9.46
N MET A 88 15.50 8.72 -8.47
CA MET A 88 14.76 9.87 -7.92
C MET A 88 15.55 10.61 -6.81
N GLY A 89 16.77 10.19 -6.51
CA GLY A 89 17.61 10.81 -5.49
C GLY A 89 17.93 12.28 -5.81
N GLY A 90 17.81 13.14 -4.80
CA GLY A 90 18.13 14.56 -4.95
C GLY A 90 16.99 15.41 -5.50
N LEU A 91 15.73 15.15 -5.09
CA LEU A 91 14.57 16.00 -5.36
C LEU A 91 14.97 17.48 -5.28
N PRO A 92 15.09 18.21 -6.41
CA PRO A 92 15.27 19.64 -6.36
C PRO A 92 14.06 20.24 -5.62
N PRO A 93 14.24 21.31 -4.84
CA PRO A 93 13.11 21.98 -4.22
C PRO A 93 12.08 22.29 -5.32
N PRO A 94 10.78 22.07 -5.06
CA PRO A 94 9.77 22.46 -6.02
C PRO A 94 9.90 23.98 -6.17
N PHE A 95 10.16 24.48 -7.39
CA PHE A 95 10.29 25.90 -7.77
C PHE A 95 11.67 26.61 -7.69
N LEU A 96 12.78 25.97 -8.07
CA LEU A 96 14.00 26.68 -8.51
C LEU A 96 14.52 26.15 -9.85
#